data_AF-A0A7V9HUZ5-F1
#
_entry.id   AF-A0A7V9HUZ5-F1
#
_cell.length_a   1.000
_cell.length_b   1.000
_cell.length_c   1.000
_cell.angle_alpha   90.00
_cell.angle_beta   90.00
_cell.angle_gamma   90.00
#
_symmetry.space_group_name_H-M   'P 1'
#
loop_
_entity.id
_entity.type
_entity.pdbx_description
1 polymer ?
#
loop_
_entity_poly.entity_id
_entity_poly.type
_entity_poly.pdbx_seq_one_letter_code
_entity_poly.pdbx_strand_id
1 'polypeptide(L)' 'MAALMFIPREILLVEIDRRCFFPDCNARTLVGLTKQEARDYRGFECALCKRWNDDNLSDKDVPDEWHAIVRPIN' A
#
# COMPACT_ATOMS: atom_id res chain seq x y z
N MET A 1 -33.48 8.58 -22.31
CA MET A 1 -32.50 9.29 -21.44
C MET A 1 -31.42 8.30 -21.08
N ALA A 2 -30.19 8.50 -21.56
CA ALA A 2 -29.07 7.64 -21.19
C ALA A 2 -28.50 8.11 -19.85
N ALA A 3 -28.46 7.21 -18.86
CA ALA A 3 -27.76 7.48 -17.60
C ALA A 3 -26.25 7.39 -17.88
N LEU A 4 -25.55 8.51 -17.72
CA LEU A 4 -24.09 8.51 -17.70
C LEU A 4 -23.64 7.88 -16.38
N MET A 5 -23.15 6.65 -16.43
CA MET A 5 -22.49 6.02 -15.29
C MET A 5 -21.11 6.66 -15.12
N PHE A 6 -20.94 7.44 -14.05
CA PHE A 6 -19.65 8.04 -13.70
C PHE A 6 -18.77 6.96 -13.08
N ILE A 7 -17.76 6.51 -13.82
CA ILE A 7 -16.71 5.62 -13.30
C ILE A 7 -15.52 6.52 -12.92
N PRO A 8 -15.28 6.81 -11.63
CA PRO A 8 -14.13 7.60 -11.22
C PRO A 8 -12.84 6.88 -11.64
N ARG A 9 -12.01 7.52 -12.45
CA ARG A 9 -10.68 7.01 -12.80
C ARG A 9 -9.75 7.23 -11.60
N GLU A 10 -9.63 6.23 -10.73
CA GLU A 10 -8.52 6.15 -9.77
C GLU A 10 -7.85 4.80 -9.91
N ILE A 11 -6.80 4.72 -10.74
CA ILE A 11 -5.78 3.67 -10.62
C ILE A 11 -4.42 4.37 -10.77
N LEU A 12 -4.02 5.06 -9.72
CA LEU A 12 -2.61 5.25 -9.44
C LEU A 12 -2.26 4.08 -8.51
N LEU A 13 -1.58 3.08 -9.08
CA LEU A 13 -1.00 1.97 -8.35
C LEU A 13 0.43 2.35 -8.01
N VAL A 14 0.81 2.22 -6.75
CA VAL A 14 2.21 2.13 -6.37
C VAL A 14 2.55 0.69 -6.02
N GLU A 15 3.75 0.27 -6.39
CA GLU A 15 4.31 -1.01 -5.97
C GLU A 15 5.45 -0.72 -5.02
N ILE A 16 5.33 -1.23 -3.80
CA ILE A 16 6.35 -1.08 -2.76
C ILE A 16 7.02 -2.41 -2.50
N ASP A 17 8.31 -2.35 -2.22
CA ASP A 17 9.11 -3.51 -1.84
C ASP A 17 9.15 -3.64 -0.32
N ARG A 18 8.83 -4.83 0.18
CA ARG A 18 8.93 -5.17 1.60
C ARG A 18 9.65 -6.49 1.80
N ARG A 19 10.27 -6.62 2.97
CA ARG A 19 10.84 -7.89 3.44
C ARG A 19 10.09 -8.34 4.68
N CYS A 20 9.78 -9.63 4.72
CA CYS A 20 9.20 -10.28 5.89
C CYS A 20 10.10 -10.06 7.12
N PHE A 21 9.55 -9.54 8.21
CA PHE A 21 10.32 -9.21 9.42
C PHE A 21 10.77 -10.43 10.21
N PHE A 22 10.12 -11.58 9.96
CA PHE A 22 10.47 -12.85 10.59
C PHE A 22 11.86 -13.31 10.09
N PRO A 23 12.88 -13.42 10.99
CA PRO A 23 14.26 -13.71 10.61
C PRO A 23 14.45 -15.07 9.91
N ASP A 24 13.58 -16.03 10.21
CA ASP A 24 13.53 -17.35 9.60
C ASP A 24 12.95 -17.34 8.17
N CYS A 25 12.35 -16.22 7.74
CA CYS A 25 11.77 -16.06 6.40
C CYS A 25 12.51 -15.01 5.57
N ASN A 26 12.51 -13.75 6.00
CA ASN A 26 13.13 -12.60 5.29
C ASN A 26 12.83 -12.51 3.78
N ALA A 27 11.72 -13.11 3.33
CA ALA A 27 11.34 -13.14 1.93
C ALA A 27 10.91 -11.75 1.46
N ARG A 28 11.27 -11.43 0.23
CA ARG A 28 10.83 -10.23 -0.47
C ARG A 28 9.36 -10.39 -0.88
N THR A 29 8.55 -9.37 -0.62
CA THR A 29 7.13 -9.27 -1.01
C THR A 29 6.92 -7.93 -1.70
N LEU A 30 6.36 -7.97 -2.92
CA LEU A 30 5.88 -6.77 -3.61
C LEU A 30 4.44 -6.54 -3.19
N VAL A 31 4.14 -5.32 -2.75
CA VAL A 31 2.79 -4.92 -2.35
C VAL A 31 2.32 -3.83 -3.31
N GLY A 32 1.28 -4.14 -4.08
CA GLY A 32 0.59 -3.16 -4.92
C GLY A 32 -0.50 -2.46 -4.11
N LEU A 33 -0.53 -1.13 -4.14
CA LEU A 33 -1.51 -0.31 -3.42
C LEU A 33 -2.09 0.74 -4.35
N THR A 34 -3.41 0.83 -4.38
CA THR A 34 -4.13 2.02 -4.81
C THR A 34 -3.97 3.14 -3.78
N LYS A 35 -4.32 4.38 -4.16
CA LYS A 35 -4.32 5.53 -3.23
C LYS A 35 -5.15 5.28 -1.99
N GLN A 36 -6.30 4.63 -2.13
CA GLN A 36 -7.18 4.35 -1.01
C GLN A 36 -6.58 3.26 -0.11
N GLU A 37 -6.07 2.18 -0.67
CA GLU A 37 -5.39 1.13 0.10
C GLU A 37 -4.15 1.67 0.83
N ALA A 38 -3.42 2.61 0.23
CA ALA A 38 -2.29 3.28 0.87
C ALA A 38 -2.70 4.06 2.14
N ARG A 39 -3.92 4.63 2.19
CA ARG A 39 -4.45 5.31 3.39
C ARG A 39 -4.75 4.34 4.51
N ASP A 40 -5.24 3.17 4.15
CA ASP A 40 -5.67 2.12 5.08
C ASP A 40 -4.53 1.12 5.37
N TYR A 41 -3.33 1.35 4.81
CA TYR A 41 -2.19 0.48 4.96
C TYR A 41 -1.73 0.37 6.41
N ARG A 42 -1.61 -0.87 6.89
CA ARG A 42 -1.17 -1.22 8.25
C ARG A 42 -0.19 -2.38 8.27
N GLY A 43 0.18 -2.91 7.11
CA GLY A 43 0.99 -4.10 7.01
C GLY A 43 0.74 -4.90 5.75
N PHE A 44 1.37 -6.08 5.68
CA PHE A 44 1.22 -7.00 4.57
C PHE A 44 1.33 -8.47 5.02
N GLU A 45 0.66 -9.36 4.29
CA GLU A 45 0.87 -10.79 4.42
C GLU A 45 2.09 -11.21 3.57
N CYS A 46 3.05 -11.90 4.18
CA CYS A 46 4.19 -12.42 3.44
C CYS A 46 3.75 -13.50 2.44
N ALA A 47 4.08 -13.32 1.16
CA ALA A 47 3.69 -14.26 0.11
C ALA A 47 4.21 -15.68 0.33
N LEU A 48 5.37 -15.83 1.01
CA LEU A 48 6.01 -17.12 1.28
C LEU A 48 5.48 -17.80 2.55
N CYS A 49 5.62 -17.15 3.72
CA CYS A 49 5.29 -17.78 5.00
C CYS A 49 3.87 -17.50 5.50
N LYS A 50 3.10 -16.68 4.78
CA LYS A 50 1.69 -16.33 5.07
C LYS A 50 1.45 -15.67 6.44
N ARG A 51 2.52 -15.19 7.09
CA ARG A 51 2.41 -14.42 8.33
C ARG A 51 2.18 -12.94 8.02
N TRP A 52 1.39 -12.30 8.87
CA TRP A 52 1.17 -10.86 8.86
C TRP A 52 2.40 -10.11 9.39
N ASN A 53 2.74 -8.98 8.76
CA ASN A 53 3.82 -8.08 9.14
C ASN A 53 3.22 -6.69 9.35
N ASP A 54 3.21 -6.18 10.58
CA ASP A 54 2.76 -4.81 10.90
C ASP A 54 3.75 -3.79 10.34
N ASP A 55 3.31 -2.99 9.39
CA ASP A 55 4.15 -2.04 8.66
C ASP A 55 3.40 -0.74 8.39
N ASN A 56 4.13 0.36 8.20
CA ASN A 56 3.54 1.63 7.81
C ASN A 56 4.28 2.18 6.59
N LEU A 57 3.55 2.91 5.74
CA LEU A 57 4.16 3.62 4.64
C LEU A 57 5.04 4.76 5.18
N SER A 58 6.08 5.08 4.41
CA SER A 58 6.93 6.25 4.58
C SER A 58 6.81 7.18 3.37
N ASP A 59 7.33 8.41 3.49
CA ASP A 59 7.33 9.40 2.39
C ASP A 59 8.02 8.84 1.12
N LYS A 60 8.90 7.83 1.26
CA LYS A 60 9.62 7.20 0.14
C LYS A 60 8.79 6.15 -0.61
N ASP A 61 7.69 5.69 -0.01
CA ASP A 61 6.87 4.60 -0.53
C ASP A 61 5.75 5.09 -1.44
N VAL A 62 5.44 6.39 -1.37
CA VAL A 62 4.34 6.99 -2.12
C VAL A 62 4.85 8.16 -2.97
N PRO A 63 4.11 8.57 -4.02
CA PRO A 63 4.46 9.73 -4.82
C PRO A 63 4.30 11.01 -3.98
N ASP A 64 5.02 12.08 -4.36
CA ASP A 64 5.00 13.36 -3.62
C ASP A 64 3.59 13.93 -3.41
N GLU A 65 2.70 13.72 -4.39
CA GLU A 65 1.29 14.15 -4.35
C GLU A 65 0.47 13.45 -3.24
N TRP A 66 1.02 12.42 -2.61
CA TRP A 66 0.36 11.58 -1.61
C TRP A 66 0.96 11.72 -0.21
N HIS A 67 1.93 12.61 0.01
CA HIS A 67 2.57 12.79 1.33
C HIS A 67 1.59 13.06 2.49
N ALA A 68 0.41 13.62 2.21
CA ALA A 68 -0.64 13.80 3.21
C ALA A 68 -1.20 12.49 3.80
N ILE A 69 -0.96 11.34 3.14
CA ILE A 69 -1.37 10.01 3.61
C ILE A 69 -0.42 9.48 4.69
N VAL A 70 0.87 9.84 4.59
CA VAL A 70 1.94 9.29 5.41
C VAL A 70 2.15 10.07 6.71
N ARG A 71 1.70 11.33 6.72
CA ARG A 71 1.83 12.21 7.88
C ARG A 71 0.57 12.11 8.73
N PRO A 72 0.67 11.79 10.03
CA PRO A 72 -0.49 11.81 10.89
C PRO A 72 -1.09 13.22 10.90
N ILE A 73 -2.41 13.31 10.68
CA ILE A 73 -3.17 14.54 10.87
C ILE A 73 -3.22 14.74 12.38
N ASN A 74 -2.47 15.75 12.88
CA ASN A 74 -2.56 16.20 14.27
C ASN A 74 -3.98 16.66 14.62
#